data_AF-A0A7C5C954-F1
#
_entry.id   AF-A0A7C5C954-F1
#
_cell.length_a   1.000
_cell.length_b   1.000
_cell.length_c   1.000
_cell.angle_alpha   90.00
_cell.angle_beta   90.00
_cell.angle_gamma   90.00
#
_symmetry.space_group_name_H-M   'P 1'
#
loop_
_entity.id
_entity.type
_entity.pdbx_description
1 polymer ?
#
loop_
_entity_poly.entity_id
_entity_poly.type
_entity_poly.pdbx_seq_one_letter_code
_entity_poly.pdbx_strand_id
1 'polypeptide(L)'
;VRITHIPTGIVVTSSEKSQHQNRDIAMKAMTSRLYQMELDRRNAEINEALAAKGDAGWGNRIRSYVLHPYQMVKDLRTSHETSDTQGVLDGDLDDFMAATLAQDVAGKSRAEAQGE
;
A
#
# COMPACT_ATOMS: atom_id res chain seq x y z
N VAL A 1 38.33 14.46 -2.17
CA VAL A 1 37.54 14.73 -0.94
C VAL A 1 36.71 13.51 -0.60
N ARG A 2 36.66 13.11 0.69
CA ARG A 2 35.82 12.01 1.20
C ARG A 2 34.85 12.59 2.22
N ILE A 3 33.56 12.29 2.06
CA ILE A 3 32.50 12.71 2.96
C ILE A 3 31.79 11.46 3.47
N THR A 4 31.61 11.38 4.78
CA THR A 4 30.90 10.28 5.45
C THR A 4 29.66 10.87 6.13
N HIS A 5 28.48 10.32 5.83
CA HIS A 5 27.28 10.62 6.58
C HIS A 5 27.22 9.70 7.81
N ILE A 6 27.52 10.25 8.99
CA ILE A 6 27.66 9.48 10.24
C ILE A 6 26.38 8.67 10.58
N PRO A 7 25.15 9.23 10.48
CA PRO A 7 23.95 8.50 10.86
C PRO A 7 23.63 7.29 9.98
N THR A 8 23.92 7.35 8.68
CA THR A 8 23.57 6.26 7.73
C THR A 8 24.77 5.45 7.28
N GLY A 9 25.99 5.85 7.65
CA GLY A 9 27.24 5.21 7.22
C GLY A 9 27.58 5.40 5.74
N ILE A 10 26.80 6.15 4.96
CA ILE A 10 27.06 6.36 3.53
C ILE A 10 28.36 7.15 3.34
N VAL A 11 29.27 6.61 2.54
CA VAL A 11 30.53 7.24 2.18
C VAL A 11 30.51 7.62 0.70
N VAL A 12 30.89 8.87 0.40
CA VAL A 12 31.04 9.38 -0.96
C VAL A 12 32.42 9.99 -1.13
N THR A 13 33.04 9.74 -2.29
CA THR A 13 34.39 10.20 -2.63
C THR A 13 34.42 10.84 -4.01
N SER A 14 35.24 11.88 -4.16
CA SER A 14 35.51 12.55 -5.44
C SER A 14 37.00 12.92 -5.55
N SER A 15 37.58 12.80 -6.75
CA SER A 15 39.03 12.85 -7.03
C SER A 15 39.41 13.75 -8.21
N GLU A 16 38.67 14.83 -8.43
CA GLU A 16 38.99 15.90 -9.37
C GLU A 16 40.21 16.74 -8.94
N LYS A 17 40.74 17.53 -9.88
CA LYS A 17 41.88 18.44 -9.65
C LYS A 17 41.56 19.53 -8.61
N SER A 18 40.33 20.05 -8.58
CA SER A 18 39.92 21.14 -7.67
C SER A 18 39.26 20.60 -6.39
N GLN A 19 39.70 21.09 -5.23
CA GLN A 19 39.12 20.70 -3.94
C GLN A 19 37.67 21.19 -3.77
N HIS A 20 37.36 22.42 -4.20
CA HIS A 20 36.01 22.97 -4.12
C HIS A 20 35.04 22.17 -4.99
N GLN A 21 35.45 21.86 -6.22
CA GLN A 21 34.69 21.02 -7.14
C GLN A 21 34.44 19.63 -6.56
N ASN A 22 35.47 19.02 -5.96
CA ASN A 22 35.33 17.73 -5.28
C ASN A 22 34.31 17.75 -4.15
N ARG A 23 34.26 18.85 -3.37
CA ARG A 23 33.30 18.99 -2.27
C ARG A 23 31.87 19.10 -2.83
N ASP A 24 31.67 19.89 -3.88
CA ASP A 24 30.34 20.07 -4.48
C ASP A 24 29.82 18.79 -5.12
N ILE A 25 30.67 18.05 -5.85
CA ILE A 25 30.32 16.76 -6.45
C ILE A 25 29.98 15.75 -5.36
N ALA A 26 30.83 15.63 -4.32
CA ALA A 26 30.59 14.69 -3.23
C ALA A 26 29.31 15.02 -2.45
N MET A 27 28.98 16.30 -2.26
CA MET A 27 27.73 16.72 -1.63
C MET A 27 26.51 16.39 -2.49
N LYS A 28 26.54 16.66 -3.80
CA LYS A 28 25.44 16.29 -4.72
C LYS A 28 25.18 14.78 -4.70
N ALA A 29 26.24 13.99 -4.81
CA ALA A 29 26.13 12.53 -4.76
C ALA A 29 25.65 12.03 -3.39
N MET A 30 26.05 12.67 -2.28
CA MET A 30 25.54 12.34 -0.94
C MET A 30 24.03 12.60 -0.84
N THR A 31 23.56 13.76 -1.30
CA THR A 31 22.13 14.10 -1.30
C THR A 31 21.31 13.10 -2.11
N SER A 32 21.77 12.73 -3.31
CA SER A 32 21.08 11.73 -4.14
C SER A 32 20.99 10.37 -3.45
N ARG A 33 22.05 9.92 -2.77
CA ARG A 33 22.04 8.64 -2.06
C ARG A 33 21.11 8.66 -0.84
N LEU A 34 21.10 9.75 -0.08
CA LEU A 34 20.19 9.90 1.07
C LEU A 34 18.73 9.95 0.61
N TYR A 35 18.45 10.63 -0.49
CA TYR A 35 17.12 10.66 -1.08
C TYR A 35 16.66 9.27 -1.53
N GLN A 36 17.52 8.52 -2.23
CA GLN A 36 17.19 7.17 -2.65
C GLN A 36 16.90 6.25 -1.45
N MET A 37 17.72 6.33 -0.40
CA MET A 37 17.52 5.55 0.83
C MET A 37 16.15 5.83 1.47
N GLU A 38 15.74 7.09 1.55
CA GLU A 38 14.44 7.48 2.08
C GLU A 38 13.28 7.00 1.19
N LEU A 39 13.45 7.09 -0.14
CA LEU A 39 12.47 6.58 -1.10
C LEU A 39 12.30 5.06 -0.97
N ASP A 40 13.40 4.33 -0.88
CA ASP A 40 13.41 2.87 -0.71
C ASP A 40 12.75 2.48 0.61
N ARG A 41 13.02 3.23 1.69
CA ARG A 41 12.36 3.03 2.98
C ARG A 41 10.84 3.21 2.87
N ARG A 42 10.37 4.31 2.26
CA ARG A 42 8.92 4.55 2.08
C ARG A 42 8.27 3.49 1.21
N ASN A 43 8.94 3.08 0.14
CA ASN A 43 8.46 2.02 -0.74
C ASN A 43 8.39 0.69 0.00
N ALA A 44 9.34 0.38 0.88
CA ALA A 44 9.31 -0.82 1.71
C ALA A 44 8.11 -0.81 2.68
N GLU A 45 7.86 0.32 3.36
CA GLU A 45 6.70 0.49 4.26
C GLU A 45 5.37 0.31 3.50
N ILE A 46 5.26 0.89 2.29
CA ILE A 46 4.08 0.72 1.42
C ILE A 46 3.94 -0.74 0.96
N ASN A 47 5.04 -1.36 0.54
CA ASN A 47 5.03 -2.75 0.06
C ASN A 47 4.67 -3.74 1.17
N GLU A 48 5.11 -3.51 2.41
CA GLU A 48 4.71 -4.30 3.56
C GLU A 48 3.20 -4.21 3.81
N ALA A 49 2.64 -2.99 3.78
CA ALA A 49 1.20 -2.77 3.89
C ALA A 49 0.40 -3.40 2.73
N LEU A 50 0.96 -3.43 1.52
CA LEU A 50 0.34 -4.07 0.35
C LEU A 50 0.47 -5.60 0.38
N ALA A 51 1.59 -6.14 0.86
CA ALA A 51 1.81 -7.58 0.97
C ALA A 51 0.79 -8.24 1.90
N ALA A 52 0.31 -7.53 2.92
CA ALA A 52 -0.78 -7.97 3.77
C ALA A 52 -2.11 -8.23 3.01
N LYS A 53 -2.30 -7.66 1.81
CA LYS A 53 -3.53 -7.82 1.01
C LYS A 53 -3.66 -9.19 0.33
N GLY A 54 -2.61 -10.02 0.37
CA GLY A 54 -2.59 -11.36 -0.21
C GLY A 54 -2.54 -11.36 -1.74
N ASP A 55 -2.33 -12.54 -2.33
CA ASP A 55 -2.18 -12.70 -3.78
C ASP A 55 -3.52 -12.55 -4.51
N ALA A 56 -3.47 -12.13 -5.78
CA ALA A 56 -4.62 -11.96 -6.67
C ALA A 56 -5.11 -13.31 -7.22
N GLY A 57 -5.43 -14.24 -6.32
CA GLY A 57 -5.99 -15.55 -6.64
C GLY A 57 -7.51 -15.59 -6.60
N TRP A 58 -8.10 -16.59 -7.25
CA TRP A 58 -9.56 -16.82 -7.27
C TRP A 58 -10.22 -16.92 -5.88
N GLY A 59 -9.47 -17.31 -4.84
CA GLY A 59 -9.93 -17.40 -3.45
C GLY A 59 -9.80 -16.10 -2.64
N ASN A 60 -9.15 -15.06 -3.15
CA ASN A 60 -8.91 -13.80 -2.43
C ASN A 60 -9.79 -12.63 -2.93
N ARG A 61 -10.99 -12.94 -3.44
CA ARG A 61 -11.99 -11.93 -3.78
C ARG A 61 -12.73 -11.47 -2.54
N ILE A 62 -12.93 -10.15 -2.39
CA ILE A 62 -13.69 -9.58 -1.28
C ILE A 62 -15.18 -9.44 -1.60
N ARG A 63 -15.55 -9.31 -2.87
CA ARG A 63 -16.93 -9.05 -3.29
C ARG A 63 -17.24 -9.75 -4.61
N SER A 64 -18.44 -10.27 -4.74
CA SER A 64 -18.97 -10.86 -5.96
C SER A 64 -20.00 -9.91 -6.56
N TYR A 65 -19.82 -9.58 -7.84
CA TYR A 65 -20.76 -8.80 -8.64
C TYR A 65 -21.37 -9.73 -9.70
N VAL A 66 -22.64 -10.07 -9.53
CA VAL A 66 -23.40 -10.86 -10.50
C VAL A 66 -24.37 -9.90 -11.18
N LEU A 67 -24.21 -9.71 -12.49
CA LEU A 67 -25.06 -8.81 -13.29
C LEU A 67 -26.09 -9.59 -14.12
N HIS A 68 -25.80 -10.86 -14.41
CA HIS A 68 -26.69 -11.78 -15.12
C HIS A 68 -26.48 -13.21 -14.59
N PRO A 69 -27.54 -14.04 -14.50
CA PRO A 69 -28.91 -13.81 -14.95
C PRO A 69 -29.78 -12.98 -13.98
N TYR A 70 -29.31 -12.77 -12.74
CA TYR A 70 -29.90 -11.88 -11.74
C TYR A 70 -28.86 -10.83 -11.33
N GLN A 71 -29.34 -9.71 -10.80
CA GLN A 71 -28.51 -8.61 -10.31
C GLN A 71 -28.31 -8.76 -8.80
N MET A 72 -27.07 -8.97 -8.38
CA MET A 72 -26.70 -9.07 -6.98
C MET A 72 -25.23 -8.71 -6.76
N VAL A 73 -24.98 -7.88 -5.76
CA VAL A 73 -23.64 -7.61 -5.24
C VAL A 73 -23.54 -8.14 -3.82
N LYS A 74 -22.55 -8.97 -3.53
CA LYS A 74 -22.34 -9.56 -2.19
C LYS A 74 -20.91 -9.41 -1.73
N ASP A 75 -20.70 -8.78 -0.59
CA ASP A 75 -19.40 -8.72 0.09
C ASP A 75 -19.20 -10.01 0.90
N LEU A 76 -18.12 -10.74 0.61
CA LEU A 76 -17.81 -12.04 1.19
C LEU A 76 -17.15 -11.93 2.56
N ARG A 77 -16.82 -10.71 3.01
CA ARG A 77 -16.26 -10.45 4.34
C ARG A 77 -17.36 -10.11 5.34
N THR A 78 -18.31 -9.27 4.92
CA THR A 78 -19.39 -8.79 5.77
C THR A 78 -20.70 -9.56 5.62
N SER A 79 -20.78 -10.43 4.62
CA SER A 79 -22.01 -11.11 4.19
C SER A 79 -23.14 -10.16 3.76
N HIS A 80 -22.85 -8.85 3.66
CA HIS A 80 -23.80 -7.84 3.21
C HIS A 80 -24.03 -7.96 1.69
N GLU A 81 -25.29 -7.90 1.28
CA GLU A 81 -25.70 -8.03 -0.12
C GLU A 81 -26.76 -7.00 -0.50
N THR A 82 -26.74 -6.59 -1.78
CA THR A 82 -27.73 -5.69 -2.37
C THR A 82 -28.09 -6.17 -3.78
N SER A 83 -29.34 -5.92 -4.18
CA SER A 83 -29.81 -6.15 -5.54
C SER A 83 -29.57 -4.96 -6.47
N ASP A 84 -29.28 -3.76 -5.93
CA ASP A 84 -29.01 -2.59 -6.74
C ASP A 84 -27.57 -2.60 -7.28
N THR A 85 -27.33 -3.39 -8.32
CA THR A 85 -26.02 -3.46 -8.95
C THR A 85 -25.61 -2.16 -9.63
N GLN A 86 -26.58 -1.39 -10.12
CA GLN A 86 -26.31 -0.17 -10.88
C GLN A 86 -25.83 0.95 -9.96
N GLY A 87 -26.55 1.20 -8.86
CA GLY A 87 -26.14 2.18 -7.84
C GLY A 87 -24.75 1.89 -7.30
N VAL A 88 -24.43 0.63 -7.02
CA VAL A 88 -23.11 0.23 -6.52
C VAL A 88 -22.00 0.48 -7.54
N LEU A 89 -22.25 0.24 -8.83
CA LEU A 89 -21.29 0.55 -9.91
C LEU A 89 -21.16 2.05 -10.15
N ASP A 90 -22.21 2.81 -9.88
CA ASP A 90 -22.23 4.28 -9.99
C ASP A 90 -21.65 4.98 -8.75
N GLY A 91 -21.28 4.23 -7.70
CA GLY A 91 -20.50 4.71 -6.55
C GLY A 91 -21.18 4.58 -5.19
N ASP A 92 -22.38 4.00 -5.11
CA ASP A 92 -23.08 3.75 -3.85
C ASP A 92 -22.44 2.58 -3.07
N LEU A 93 -21.31 2.88 -2.42
CA LEU A 93 -20.48 1.93 -1.67
C LEU A 93 -20.56 2.11 -0.16
N ASP A 94 -21.33 3.10 0.30
CA ASP A 94 -21.37 3.52 1.70
C ASP A 94 -21.81 2.39 2.64
N ASP A 95 -22.84 1.63 2.26
CA ASP A 95 -23.33 0.50 3.04
C ASP A 95 -22.28 -0.61 3.20
N PHE A 96 -21.50 -0.88 2.15
CA PHE A 96 -20.41 -1.85 2.21
C PHE A 96 -19.24 -1.38 3.07
N MET A 97 -18.92 -0.08 3.01
CA MET A 97 -17.87 0.52 3.84
C MET A 97 -18.28 0.52 5.31
N ALA A 98 -19.51 0.93 5.62
CA ALA A 98 -20.07 0.92 6.96
C ALA A 98 -20.08 -0.50 7.56
N ALA A 99 -20.50 -1.50 6.77
CA ALA A 99 -20.49 -2.90 7.21
C ALA A 99 -19.07 -3.40 7.54
N THR A 100 -18.06 -2.99 6.76
CA THR A 100 -16.66 -3.36 7.01
C THR A 100 -16.16 -2.70 8.30
N LEU A 101 -16.36 -1.38 8.45
CA LEU A 101 -15.94 -0.65 9.65
C LEU A 101 -16.63 -1.20 10.91
N ALA A 102 -17.91 -1.57 10.82
CA ALA A 102 -18.63 -2.16 11.94
C ALA A 102 -18.02 -3.51 12.37
N GLN A 103 -17.59 -4.36 11.42
CA GLN A 103 -16.88 -5.59 11.74
C GLN A 103 -15.52 -5.34 12.39
N ASP A 104 -14.76 -4.37 11.88
CA ASP A 104 -13.44 -4.01 12.43
C ASP A 104 -13.57 -3.49 13.87
N VAL A 105 -14.56 -2.63 14.14
CA VAL A 105 -14.85 -2.10 15.48
C VAL A 105 -15.36 -3.19 16.43
N ALA A 106 -16.15 -4.14 15.93
CA ALA A 106 -16.62 -5.28 16.70
C ALA A 106 -15.52 -6.31 17.01
N GLY A 107 -14.32 -6.18 16.41
CA GLY A 107 -13.19 -7.07 16.62
C GLY A 107 -13.39 -8.48 16.03
N LYS A 108 -14.39 -8.67 15.15
CA LYS A 108 -14.65 -9.97 14.51
C LYS A 108 -13.59 -10.22 13.43
N SER A 109 -12.87 -11.34 13.54
CA SER A 109 -11.91 -11.77 12.52
C SER A 109 -12.63 -12.28 11.25
N ARG A 110 -11.93 -12.25 10.12
CA ARG A 110 -12.42 -12.79 8.82
C ARG A 110 -12.92 -14.24 8.92
N ALA A 111 -12.37 -15.04 9.83
CA ALA A 111 -12.78 -16.43 10.04
C ALA A 111 -14.11 -16.55 10.80
N GLU A 112 -14.37 -15.64 11.75
CA GLU A 112 -15.60 -15.63 12.55
C GLU A 112 -16.80 -15.11 11.74
N ALA A 113 -16.56 -14.19 10.80
CA ALA A 113 -17.59 -13.69 9.89
C ALA A 113 -18.09 -14.71 8.86
N GLN A 114 -17.33 -15.78 8.59
CA GLN A 114 -17.72 -16.87 7.67
C GLN A 114 -18.50 -18.00 8.38
N GLY A 115 -18.60 -17.98 9.71
CA GLY A 115 -19.18 -19.06 10.52
C GLY A 115 -20.59 -18.79 11.06
N GLU A 116 -21.13 -17.58 10.90
CA GLU A 116 -22.53 -17.20 11.21
C GLU A 116 -23.36 -17.11 9.93
#